data_AF-A0A2A3YD30-F1
#
_entry.id   AF-A0A2A3YD30-F1
#
_cell.length_a   1.000
_cell.length_b   1.000
_cell.length_c   1.000
_cell.angle_alpha   90.00
_cell.angle_beta   90.00
_cell.angle_gamma   90.00
#
_symmetry.space_group_name_H-M   'P 1'
#
loop_
_entity.id
_entity.type
_entity.pdbx_description
1 polymer ?
#
loop_
_entity_poly.entity_id
_entity_poly.type
_entity_poly.pdbx_seq_one_letter_code
_entity_poly.pdbx_strand_id
1 'polypeptide(L)'
;MTSSSSRSINDRIIWVDCEMTGLDKQRDALVEIAVLVTDADLNILGDGIDVVIKPPAESLTGMDPFVVNMHTVSGLLDELDGGMTLEEAQAQCLAYVQQFCPEPGKAPLAGNSVGTDRVFLDRDVPEFAQWLSYRTIDVSSLKELAKRWFPRVYYNIPAKHGGHRALADIRESIQELKYYREVLLVDEPGPTTAQAQVASRAFELTDAAPQPVDAPPAPHVPWIDRASHRSWLEGEGDELLVFGSESVREDGGFAWLDEHGQADLSRPSELWLTCRMTHCFALGHLLGRPDFGRFADHGIASLRGVFQDAEHGGWFSAVADGEPVDDSKQAYAHAFVVLAASSALAAGRPGAEELLEDALAVLDAKFFDEAAGMSVDTFDRSFSHCEEYRGINANMHTVEALLAAADVTGQRRWLDRAVGIMTRAIDEFARANDWALPEHFDTDWNPLLEYNRDEPNHPFRPYGATIGHWIEWARLVLHARAALIAADGDAPEWMLEAATALMEKSAASFGIDGAPGFVYTVDWDGTPVARERMHWVAAEAVGAAAAMHQVTGDRVWAERYEQWWEYISTYLLDPENGSWFHELDGDNQVQGVTWPGKPDVYHAFQATLIPRLPVTPTLAAALRDDLLDHDLHS
;
A
#
# COMPACT_ATOMS: atom_id res chain seq x y z
N MET A 1 -32.53 4.70 -29.12
CA MET A 1 -32.49 6.17 -29.15
C MET A 1 -33.69 6.71 -28.37
N THR A 2 -33.37 7.56 -27.39
CA THR A 2 -34.19 8.54 -26.64
C THR A 2 -35.44 8.08 -25.88
N SER A 3 -35.26 7.82 -24.58
CA SER A 3 -36.27 8.11 -23.54
C SER A 3 -35.60 8.89 -22.39
N SER A 4 -35.00 10.04 -22.69
CA SER A 4 -34.36 10.93 -21.69
C SER A 4 -35.15 12.23 -21.47
N SER A 5 -36.47 12.24 -21.67
CA SER A 5 -37.24 13.49 -21.64
C SER A 5 -38.58 13.31 -20.95
N SER A 6 -38.51 13.38 -19.62
CA SER A 6 -39.48 13.96 -18.66
C SER A 6 -39.64 13.09 -17.42
N ARG A 7 -38.56 12.99 -16.62
CA ARG A 7 -38.78 12.78 -15.18
C ARG A 7 -39.66 13.92 -14.66
N SER A 8 -40.56 13.58 -13.75
CA SER A 8 -41.69 14.43 -13.36
C SER A 8 -41.18 15.74 -12.74
N ILE A 9 -42.00 16.79 -12.78
CA ILE A 9 -41.80 17.98 -11.95
C ILE A 9 -41.74 17.63 -10.44
N ASN A 10 -42.22 16.45 -10.06
CA ASN A 10 -42.16 15.94 -8.69
C ASN A 10 -40.79 15.37 -8.30
N ASP A 11 -39.87 15.18 -9.26
CA ASP A 11 -38.52 14.64 -9.01
C ASP A 11 -37.46 15.75 -8.91
N ARG A 12 -37.88 17.00 -8.72
CA ARG A 12 -37.00 18.15 -8.56
C ARG A 12 -36.33 18.15 -7.19
N ILE A 13 -35.11 18.67 -7.13
CA ILE A 13 -34.32 18.80 -5.90
C ILE A 13 -34.02 20.29 -5.70
N ILE A 14 -34.29 20.80 -4.50
CA ILE A 14 -33.99 22.20 -4.15
C ILE A 14 -32.70 22.20 -3.33
N TRP A 15 -31.67 22.81 -3.89
CA TRP A 15 -30.37 22.94 -3.27
C TRP A 15 -30.28 24.28 -2.55
N VAL A 16 -29.87 24.27 -1.29
CA VAL A 16 -29.71 25.48 -0.48
C VAL A 16 -28.40 25.40 0.27
N ASP A 17 -27.75 26.54 0.35
CA ASP A 17 -26.59 26.80 1.20
C ASP A 17 -26.77 28.18 1.81
N CYS A 18 -26.50 28.28 3.10
CA CYS A 18 -26.68 29.48 3.88
C CYS A 18 -25.36 29.89 4.51
N GLU A 19 -25.11 31.20 4.53
CA GLU A 19 -24.05 31.76 5.37
C GLU A 19 -24.65 32.36 6.63
N MET A 20 -23.96 32.17 7.76
CA MET A 20 -24.40 32.62 9.07
C MET A 20 -23.29 33.38 9.81
N THR A 21 -23.67 34.15 10.82
CA THR A 21 -22.71 34.75 11.76
C THR A 21 -22.08 33.75 12.73
N GLY A 22 -22.48 32.47 12.64
CA GLY A 22 -22.04 31.34 13.46
C GLY A 22 -23.07 30.20 13.41
N LEU A 23 -22.88 29.14 14.21
CA LEU A 23 -23.71 27.93 14.18
C LEU A 23 -24.65 27.79 15.41
N ASP A 24 -24.71 28.80 16.29
CA ASP A 24 -25.65 28.83 17.41
C ASP A 24 -27.05 29.16 16.90
N LYS A 25 -27.92 28.16 16.97
CA LYS A 25 -29.31 28.17 16.49
C LYS A 25 -30.18 29.26 17.13
N GLN A 26 -29.79 29.83 18.26
CA GLN A 26 -30.56 30.88 18.95
C GLN A 26 -29.97 32.27 18.73
N ARG A 27 -28.64 32.39 18.64
CA ARG A 27 -27.95 33.68 18.66
C ARG A 27 -27.48 34.16 17.30
N ASP A 28 -27.07 33.24 16.44
CA ASP A 28 -26.43 33.61 15.18
C ASP A 28 -27.50 33.93 14.13
N ALA A 29 -27.17 34.85 13.23
CA ALA A 29 -28.07 35.35 12.19
C ALA A 29 -27.73 34.74 10.83
N LEU A 30 -28.78 34.49 10.05
CA LEU A 30 -28.69 34.16 8.63
C LEU A 30 -28.32 35.40 7.82
N VAL A 31 -27.26 35.33 7.01
CA VAL A 31 -26.69 36.48 6.29
C VAL A 31 -26.59 36.31 4.78
N GLU A 32 -26.62 35.10 4.26
CA GLU A 32 -26.74 34.81 2.82
C GLU A 32 -27.60 33.56 2.63
N ILE A 33 -28.44 33.53 1.59
CA ILE A 33 -29.13 32.32 1.15
C ILE A 33 -28.91 32.19 -0.35
N ALA A 34 -28.29 31.09 -0.77
CA ALA A 34 -28.29 30.69 -2.16
C ALA A 34 -29.26 29.54 -2.40
N VAL A 35 -29.94 29.57 -3.55
CA VAL A 35 -30.88 28.51 -3.95
C VAL A 35 -30.68 28.14 -5.41
N LEU A 36 -30.60 26.84 -5.69
CA LEU A 36 -30.58 26.26 -7.04
C LEU A 36 -31.58 25.11 -7.13
N VAL A 37 -32.16 24.89 -8.31
CA VAL A 37 -33.04 23.72 -8.56
C VAL A 37 -32.43 22.84 -9.63
N THR A 38 -32.36 21.53 -9.36
CA THR A 38 -31.98 20.53 -10.35
C THR A 38 -33.14 19.61 -10.71
N ASP A 39 -33.01 18.93 -11.84
CA ASP A 39 -33.76 17.69 -12.09
C ASP A 39 -33.16 16.51 -11.32
N ALA A 40 -33.80 15.34 -11.45
CA ALA A 40 -33.35 14.10 -10.83
C ALA A 40 -32.03 13.54 -11.40
N ASP A 41 -31.55 14.07 -12.53
CA ASP A 41 -30.26 13.74 -13.12
C ASP A 41 -29.20 14.81 -12.80
N LEU A 42 -29.49 15.68 -11.83
CA LEU A 42 -28.57 16.70 -11.33
C LEU A 42 -28.20 17.74 -12.40
N ASN A 43 -29.10 17.96 -13.38
CA ASN A 43 -29.00 19.06 -14.32
C ASN A 43 -29.66 20.30 -13.71
N ILE A 44 -28.93 21.43 -13.71
CA ILE A 44 -29.39 22.71 -13.16
C ILE A 44 -30.44 23.33 -14.10
N LEU A 45 -31.54 23.84 -13.55
CA LEU A 45 -32.71 24.30 -14.32
C LEU A 45 -32.83 25.83 -14.47
N GLY A 46 -31.90 26.59 -13.91
CA GLY A 46 -31.83 28.05 -14.03
C GLY A 46 -30.55 28.60 -13.41
N ASP A 47 -30.41 29.93 -13.35
CA ASP A 47 -29.15 30.55 -12.90
C ASP A 47 -28.93 30.47 -11.38
N GLY A 48 -29.98 30.16 -10.64
CA GLY A 48 -30.01 30.22 -9.17
C GLY A 48 -30.43 31.59 -8.68
N ILE A 49 -30.55 31.71 -7.37
CA ILE A 49 -30.67 32.99 -6.69
C ILE A 49 -29.69 33.03 -5.53
N ASP A 50 -29.15 34.21 -5.27
CA ASP A 50 -28.22 34.49 -4.18
C ASP A 50 -28.69 35.81 -3.53
N VAL A 51 -29.07 35.75 -2.26
CA VAL A 51 -29.60 36.90 -1.51
C VAL A 51 -28.80 37.15 -0.26
N VAL A 52 -28.20 38.34 -0.19
CA VAL A 52 -27.48 38.82 1.00
C VAL A 52 -28.47 39.52 1.93
N ILE A 53 -28.50 39.11 3.19
CA ILE A 53 -29.41 39.58 4.24
C ILE A 53 -28.64 40.45 5.21
N LYS A 54 -29.20 41.61 5.55
CA LYS A 54 -28.61 42.50 6.55
C LYS A 54 -28.88 41.97 7.97
N PRO A 55 -27.87 41.53 8.73
CA PRO A 55 -28.09 41.02 10.08
C PRO A 55 -28.34 42.16 11.09
N PRO A 56 -28.96 41.86 12.25
CA PRO A 56 -28.95 42.75 13.39
C PRO A 56 -27.52 43.10 13.82
N ALA A 57 -27.28 44.35 14.22
CA ALA A 57 -25.93 44.82 14.60
C ALA A 57 -25.30 43.99 15.74
N GLU A 58 -26.12 43.48 16.66
CA GLU A 58 -25.68 42.63 17.77
C GLU A 58 -25.09 41.28 17.32
N SER A 59 -25.60 40.70 16.23
CA SER A 59 -25.10 39.43 15.65
C SER A 59 -23.70 39.57 15.06
N LEU A 60 -23.30 40.79 14.67
CA LEU A 60 -21.94 41.08 14.18
C LEU A 60 -20.93 41.27 15.32
N THR A 61 -21.38 41.68 16.51
CA THR A 61 -20.48 42.10 17.60
C THR A 61 -19.88 40.92 18.38
N GLY A 62 -20.39 39.71 18.14
CA GLY A 62 -19.98 38.47 18.82
C GLY A 62 -19.58 37.33 17.89
N MET A 63 -19.28 37.64 16.62
CA MET A 63 -18.87 36.67 15.61
C MET A 63 -17.49 36.08 15.94
N ASP A 64 -17.34 34.77 15.79
CA ASP A 64 -16.07 34.07 16.03
C ASP A 64 -14.98 34.57 15.03
N PRO A 65 -13.71 34.75 15.47
CA PRO A 65 -12.64 35.23 14.59
C PRO A 65 -12.46 34.42 13.30
N PHE A 66 -12.74 33.11 13.33
CA PHE A 66 -12.71 32.25 12.15
C PHE A 66 -13.79 32.66 11.14
N VAL A 67 -15.02 32.87 11.61
CA VAL A 67 -16.17 33.29 10.76
C VAL A 67 -15.94 34.69 10.21
N VAL A 68 -15.40 35.61 11.02
CA VAL A 68 -15.02 36.96 10.55
C VAL A 68 -14.01 36.86 9.41
N ASN A 69 -12.96 36.04 9.57
CA ASN A 69 -11.94 35.89 8.54
C ASN A 69 -12.52 35.26 7.26
N MET A 70 -13.34 34.22 7.39
CA MET A 70 -14.02 33.57 6.27
C MET A 70 -14.83 34.56 5.44
N HIS A 71 -15.72 35.33 6.09
CA HIS A 71 -16.57 36.31 5.42
C HIS A 71 -15.83 37.55 4.93
N THR A 72 -14.65 37.84 5.49
CA THR A 72 -13.74 38.86 4.96
C THR A 72 -13.12 38.38 3.65
N VAL A 73 -12.66 37.13 3.59
CA VAL A 73 -12.00 36.55 2.41
C VAL A 73 -13.01 36.36 1.27
N SER A 74 -14.24 35.93 1.57
CA SER A 74 -15.29 35.77 0.55
C SER A 74 -15.86 37.11 0.04
N GLY A 75 -15.57 38.21 0.74
CA GLY A 75 -16.11 39.54 0.45
C GLY A 75 -17.52 39.78 1.00
N LEU A 76 -18.14 38.78 1.64
CA LEU A 76 -19.52 38.86 2.12
C LEU A 76 -19.72 39.97 3.16
N LEU A 77 -18.75 40.20 4.07
CA LEU A 77 -18.85 41.26 5.09
C LEU A 77 -19.06 42.66 4.49
N ASP A 78 -18.47 42.94 3.32
CA ASP A 78 -18.59 44.24 2.66
C ASP A 78 -19.98 44.43 2.02
N GLU A 79 -20.69 43.34 1.73
CA GLU A 79 -22.02 43.35 1.11
C GLU A 79 -23.16 43.48 2.16
N LEU A 80 -22.91 43.05 3.41
CA LEU A 80 -23.96 42.96 4.46
C LEU A 80 -24.69 44.27 4.75
N ASP A 81 -24.01 45.42 4.71
CA ASP A 81 -24.67 46.71 5.04
C ASP A 81 -25.71 47.10 3.97
N GLY A 82 -25.51 46.66 2.72
CA GLY A 82 -26.43 46.80 1.60
C GLY A 82 -27.41 45.64 1.43
N GLY A 83 -27.33 44.63 2.30
CA GLY A 83 -28.21 43.46 2.28
C GLY A 83 -29.69 43.80 2.48
N MET A 84 -30.55 42.90 2.03
CA MET A 84 -32.01 43.04 2.14
C MET A 84 -32.55 42.55 3.49
N THR A 85 -33.84 42.75 3.72
CA THR A 85 -34.54 42.21 4.90
C THR A 85 -34.82 40.70 4.74
N LEU A 86 -35.04 40.01 5.86
CA LEU A 86 -35.43 38.59 5.86
C LEU A 86 -36.73 38.37 5.07
N GLU A 87 -37.71 39.27 5.20
CA GLU A 87 -38.96 39.18 4.44
C GLU A 87 -38.74 39.28 2.92
N GLU A 88 -37.84 40.16 2.48
CA GLU A 88 -37.48 40.30 1.06
C GLU A 88 -36.71 39.08 0.54
N ALA A 89 -35.75 38.58 1.32
CA ALA A 89 -35.00 37.37 0.98
C ALA A 89 -35.94 36.16 0.86
N GLN A 90 -36.83 35.96 1.83
CA GLN A 90 -37.84 34.90 1.79
C GLN A 90 -38.72 35.00 0.55
N ALA A 91 -39.23 36.20 0.22
CA ALA A 91 -40.09 36.41 -0.94
C ALA A 91 -39.35 36.08 -2.26
N GLN A 92 -38.07 36.44 -2.36
CA GLN A 92 -37.25 36.17 -3.54
C GLN A 92 -36.90 34.68 -3.70
N CYS A 93 -36.46 34.01 -2.64
CA CYS A 93 -36.21 32.56 -2.64
C CYS A 93 -37.48 31.77 -2.99
N LEU A 94 -38.61 32.16 -2.42
CA LEU A 94 -39.91 31.55 -2.70
C LEU A 94 -40.32 31.75 -4.17
N ALA A 95 -40.20 32.97 -4.69
CA ALA A 95 -40.52 33.27 -6.09
C ALA A 95 -39.62 32.50 -7.07
N TYR A 96 -38.35 32.27 -6.73
CA TYR A 96 -37.45 31.44 -7.55
C TYR A 96 -37.88 29.97 -7.53
N VAL A 97 -38.07 29.38 -6.36
CA VAL A 97 -38.41 27.95 -6.24
C VAL A 97 -39.78 27.64 -6.86
N GLN A 98 -40.77 28.52 -6.72
CA GLN A 98 -42.10 28.34 -7.30
C GLN A 98 -42.10 28.23 -8.83
N GLN A 99 -41.08 28.72 -9.52
CA GLN A 99 -40.93 28.57 -10.98
C GLN A 99 -40.67 27.13 -11.39
N PHE A 100 -39.97 26.36 -10.54
CA PHE A 100 -39.53 25.00 -10.85
C PHE A 100 -40.25 23.93 -10.03
N CYS A 101 -40.72 24.28 -8.84
CA CYS A 101 -41.39 23.42 -7.87
C CYS A 101 -42.74 24.06 -7.47
N PRO A 102 -43.83 23.87 -8.23
CA PRO A 102 -45.10 24.57 -8.00
C PRO A 102 -45.88 24.06 -6.77
N GLU A 103 -45.51 22.89 -6.24
CA GLU A 103 -46.17 22.28 -5.08
C GLU A 103 -45.28 22.39 -3.82
N PRO A 104 -45.79 22.95 -2.70
CA PRO A 104 -45.01 23.06 -1.46
C PRO A 104 -44.73 21.70 -0.82
N GLY A 105 -43.54 21.54 -0.24
CA GLY A 105 -43.16 20.39 0.59
C GLY A 105 -42.90 19.10 -0.20
N LYS A 106 -42.82 19.17 -1.53
CA LYS A 106 -42.58 17.99 -2.40
C LYS A 106 -41.11 17.74 -2.66
N ALA A 107 -40.38 18.75 -3.11
CA ALA A 107 -38.97 18.62 -3.46
C ALA A 107 -38.08 18.55 -2.20
N PRO A 108 -37.16 17.59 -2.10
CA PRO A 108 -36.21 17.51 -0.99
C PRO A 108 -35.27 18.71 -0.96
N LEU A 109 -34.89 19.10 0.26
CA LEU A 109 -33.77 20.00 0.51
C LEU A 109 -32.45 19.24 0.29
N ALA A 110 -31.51 19.82 -0.44
CA ALA A 110 -30.20 19.24 -0.70
C ALA A 110 -29.07 20.22 -0.46
N GLY A 111 -27.90 19.71 -0.10
CA GLY A 111 -26.69 20.48 0.17
C GLY A 111 -25.67 19.66 0.94
N ASN A 112 -24.54 20.28 1.27
CA ASN A 112 -23.51 19.68 2.13
C ASN A 112 -23.76 20.08 3.58
N SER A 113 -23.88 19.13 4.50
CA SER A 113 -24.17 19.41 5.92
C SER A 113 -25.45 20.22 6.12
N VAL A 114 -26.38 20.09 5.17
CA VAL A 114 -27.56 20.95 4.98
C VAL A 114 -28.59 20.87 6.11
N GLY A 115 -28.41 19.91 7.02
CA GLY A 115 -29.16 19.83 8.27
C GLY A 115 -28.97 21.08 9.15
N THR A 116 -27.85 21.79 9.03
CA THR A 116 -27.62 23.04 9.76
C THR A 116 -28.41 24.18 9.14
N ASP A 117 -28.33 24.36 7.83
CA ASP A 117 -29.08 25.35 7.05
C ASP A 117 -30.57 25.23 7.30
N ARG A 118 -31.09 24.00 7.30
CA ARG A 118 -32.50 23.71 7.57
C ARG A 118 -32.99 24.39 8.85
N VAL A 119 -32.18 24.40 9.91
CA VAL A 119 -32.57 24.99 11.19
C VAL A 119 -32.73 26.50 11.09
N PHE A 120 -31.82 27.18 10.38
CA PHE A 120 -31.91 28.62 10.17
C PHE A 120 -33.07 28.98 9.23
N LEU A 121 -33.27 28.19 8.16
CA LEU A 121 -34.38 28.38 7.24
C LEU A 121 -35.74 28.24 7.95
N ASP A 122 -35.92 27.21 8.77
CA ASP A 122 -37.16 26.99 9.53
C ASP A 122 -37.43 28.12 10.56
N ARG A 123 -36.36 28.75 11.08
CA ARG A 123 -36.44 29.84 12.07
C ARG A 123 -36.72 31.20 11.42
N ASP A 124 -35.96 31.54 10.39
CA ASP A 124 -35.84 32.91 9.88
C ASP A 124 -36.66 33.16 8.61
N VAL A 125 -36.86 32.13 7.79
CA VAL A 125 -37.62 32.21 6.52
C VAL A 125 -38.66 31.08 6.43
N PRO A 126 -39.59 30.97 7.40
CA PRO A 126 -40.50 29.83 7.54
C PRO A 126 -41.45 29.60 6.36
N GLU A 127 -41.83 30.63 5.60
CA GLU A 127 -42.68 30.45 4.41
C GLU A 127 -41.90 29.79 3.26
N PHE A 128 -40.62 30.14 3.10
CA PHE A 128 -39.73 29.46 2.17
C PHE A 128 -39.44 28.04 2.63
N ALA A 129 -39.17 27.84 3.92
CA ALA A 129 -38.88 26.53 4.49
C ALA A 129 -40.06 25.52 4.40
N GLN A 130 -41.30 26.02 4.37
CA GLN A 130 -42.50 25.20 4.07
C GLN A 130 -42.54 24.66 2.65
N TRP A 131 -41.83 25.29 1.71
CA TRP A 131 -41.72 24.81 0.33
C TRP A 131 -40.76 23.62 0.20
N LEU A 132 -39.81 23.52 1.12
CA LEU A 132 -38.83 22.44 1.21
C LEU A 132 -39.45 21.22 1.90
N SER A 133 -39.32 20.03 1.31
CA SER A 133 -39.74 18.79 1.95
C SER A 133 -38.98 18.55 3.27
N TYR A 134 -39.60 17.79 4.18
CA TYR A 134 -38.91 17.29 5.37
C TYR A 134 -37.80 16.27 5.05
N ARG A 135 -37.82 15.72 3.83
CA ARG A 135 -36.77 14.82 3.34
C ARG A 135 -35.57 15.64 2.87
N THR A 136 -34.39 15.16 3.23
CA THR A 136 -33.12 15.82 2.94
C THR A 136 -32.21 14.89 2.15
N ILE A 137 -31.53 15.44 1.15
CA ILE A 137 -30.39 14.81 0.47
C ILE A 137 -29.13 15.51 0.98
N ASP A 138 -28.52 14.95 2.02
CA ASP A 138 -27.29 15.49 2.59
C ASP A 138 -26.08 14.80 1.97
N VAL A 139 -25.33 15.53 1.15
CA VAL A 139 -24.15 15.02 0.44
C VAL A 139 -23.06 14.58 1.43
N SER A 140 -22.99 15.23 2.60
CA SER A 140 -22.04 14.86 3.65
C SER A 140 -22.34 13.49 4.27
N SER A 141 -23.58 12.98 4.15
CA SER A 141 -23.89 11.60 4.53
C SER A 141 -23.16 10.60 3.64
N LEU A 142 -23.12 10.83 2.32
CA LEU A 142 -22.38 9.96 1.39
C LEU A 142 -20.87 10.08 1.61
N LYS A 143 -20.37 11.27 1.91
CA LYS A 143 -18.97 11.50 2.29
C LYS A 143 -18.53 10.66 3.48
N GLU A 144 -19.34 10.65 4.55
CA GLU A 144 -19.05 9.83 5.75
C GLU A 144 -19.13 8.32 5.45
N LEU A 145 -20.03 7.88 4.57
CA LEU A 145 -20.10 6.48 4.14
C LEU A 145 -18.90 6.10 3.28
N ALA A 146 -18.52 6.94 2.31
CA ALA A 146 -17.33 6.74 1.47
C ALA A 146 -16.07 6.58 2.31
N LYS A 147 -15.87 7.43 3.32
CA LYS A 147 -14.72 7.36 4.23
C LYS A 147 -14.59 6.00 4.94
N ARG A 148 -15.71 5.34 5.24
CA ARG A 148 -15.74 4.08 6.01
C ARG A 148 -15.73 2.84 5.14
N TRP A 149 -16.42 2.89 4.00
CA TRP A 149 -16.59 1.72 3.14
C TRP A 149 -15.56 1.66 2.02
N PHE A 150 -15.16 2.81 1.49
CA PHE A 150 -14.27 2.90 0.32
C PHE A 150 -13.32 4.10 0.46
N PRO A 151 -12.26 4.02 1.29
CA PRO A 151 -11.36 5.15 1.55
C PRO A 151 -10.80 5.78 0.26
N ARG A 152 -10.56 4.99 -0.79
CA ARG A 152 -10.12 5.47 -2.12
C ARG A 152 -11.08 6.47 -2.74
N VAL A 153 -12.39 6.26 -2.61
CA VAL A 153 -13.43 7.20 -3.08
C VAL A 153 -13.37 8.50 -2.27
N TYR A 154 -13.09 8.40 -0.97
CA TYR A 154 -13.00 9.57 -0.10
C TYR A 154 -11.77 10.45 -0.39
N TYR A 155 -10.59 9.86 -0.61
CA TYR A 155 -9.37 10.65 -0.87
C TYR A 155 -9.32 11.25 -2.29
N ASN A 156 -10.19 10.81 -3.20
CA ASN A 156 -10.28 11.32 -4.57
C ASN A 156 -11.52 12.20 -4.82
N ILE A 157 -12.13 12.76 -3.77
CA ILE A 157 -13.22 13.73 -3.89
C ILE A 157 -12.71 14.95 -4.68
N PRO A 158 -13.48 15.47 -5.68
CA PRO A 158 -13.10 16.67 -6.42
C PRO A 158 -12.78 17.86 -5.52
N ALA A 159 -11.70 18.58 -5.84
CA ALA A 159 -11.29 19.76 -5.10
C ALA A 159 -12.33 20.89 -5.19
N LYS A 160 -12.51 21.63 -4.09
CA LYS A 160 -13.35 22.83 -4.02
C LYS A 160 -12.57 24.08 -4.45
N HIS A 161 -13.22 24.95 -5.20
CA HIS A 161 -12.68 26.19 -5.76
C HIS A 161 -13.61 27.42 -5.53
N GLY A 162 -14.75 27.25 -4.86
CA GLY A 162 -15.88 28.19 -4.78
C GLY A 162 -15.67 29.40 -3.87
N GLY A 163 -14.63 29.42 -3.04
CA GLY A 163 -14.25 30.59 -2.24
C GLY A 163 -15.21 30.95 -1.10
N HIS A 164 -16.02 29.99 -0.61
CA HIS A 164 -17.00 30.20 0.46
C HIS A 164 -18.05 31.26 0.11
N ARG A 165 -18.66 31.11 -1.07
CA ARG A 165 -19.84 31.88 -1.48
C ARG A 165 -20.97 30.90 -1.75
N ALA A 166 -22.14 31.15 -1.17
CA ALA A 166 -23.18 30.14 -1.05
C ALA A 166 -23.59 29.52 -2.41
N LEU A 167 -23.71 30.33 -3.47
CA LEU A 167 -24.11 29.81 -4.78
C LEU A 167 -23.02 28.97 -5.48
N ALA A 168 -21.74 29.23 -5.21
CA ALA A 168 -20.63 28.43 -5.72
C ALA A 168 -20.57 27.08 -4.99
N ASP A 169 -20.71 27.11 -3.66
CA ASP A 169 -20.65 25.94 -2.79
C ASP A 169 -21.81 24.95 -3.07
N ILE A 170 -23.00 25.43 -3.46
CA ILE A 170 -24.08 24.57 -3.97
C ILE A 170 -23.68 23.86 -5.26
N ARG A 171 -23.07 24.56 -6.22
CA ARG A 171 -22.66 23.94 -7.49
C ARG A 171 -21.62 22.86 -7.26
N GLU A 172 -20.70 23.07 -6.33
CA GLU A 172 -19.72 22.06 -5.91
C GLU A 172 -20.38 20.87 -5.23
N SER A 173 -21.37 21.11 -4.36
CA SER A 173 -22.14 20.04 -3.73
C SER A 173 -22.90 19.18 -4.75
N ILE A 174 -23.39 19.77 -5.84
CA ILE A 174 -23.99 19.05 -6.97
C ILE A 174 -22.95 18.18 -7.68
N GLN A 175 -21.74 18.69 -7.93
CA GLN A 175 -20.65 17.91 -8.55
C GLN A 175 -20.19 16.77 -7.66
N GLU A 176 -20.07 17.01 -6.35
CA GLU A 176 -19.72 15.99 -5.37
C GLU A 176 -20.77 14.86 -5.35
N LEU A 177 -22.07 15.17 -5.42
CA LEU A 177 -23.12 14.15 -5.51
C LEU A 177 -23.07 13.38 -6.85
N LYS A 178 -22.71 14.03 -7.96
CA LYS A 178 -22.47 13.34 -9.25
C LYS A 178 -21.32 12.36 -9.14
N TYR A 179 -20.22 12.76 -8.52
CA TYR A 179 -19.08 11.90 -8.24
C TYR A 179 -19.50 10.66 -7.44
N TYR A 180 -20.20 10.83 -6.30
CA TYR A 180 -20.67 9.68 -5.52
C TYR A 180 -21.66 8.79 -6.30
N ARG A 181 -22.53 9.35 -7.14
CA ARG A 181 -23.42 8.55 -7.99
C ARG A 181 -22.63 7.64 -8.94
N GLU A 182 -21.47 8.10 -9.42
CA GLU A 182 -20.64 7.36 -10.38
C GLU A 182 -19.77 6.29 -9.72
N VAL A 183 -19.20 6.57 -8.54
CA VAL A 183 -18.17 5.67 -7.95
C VAL A 183 -18.57 4.98 -6.65
N LEU A 184 -19.64 5.42 -5.98
CA LEU A 184 -20.07 4.88 -4.68
C LEU A 184 -21.38 4.07 -4.76
N LEU A 185 -22.23 4.36 -5.74
CA LEU A 185 -23.53 3.72 -5.94
C LEU A 185 -23.46 2.69 -7.08
N VAL A 186 -24.47 1.82 -7.15
CA VAL A 186 -24.55 0.77 -8.18
C VAL A 186 -24.64 1.36 -9.59
N ASP A 187 -23.94 0.74 -10.54
CA ASP A 187 -23.89 1.15 -11.95
C ASP A 187 -25.27 1.28 -12.61
N GLU A 188 -25.40 2.23 -13.54
CA GLU A 188 -26.60 2.37 -14.37
C GLU A 188 -26.79 1.14 -15.29
N PRO A 189 -28.03 0.64 -15.48
CA PRO A 189 -29.32 1.25 -15.12
C PRO A 189 -29.83 0.93 -13.70
N GLY A 190 -28.99 0.39 -12.82
CA GLY A 190 -29.36 -0.12 -11.51
C GLY A 190 -29.96 -1.53 -11.53
N PRO A 191 -30.28 -2.11 -10.36
CA PRO A 191 -30.79 -3.47 -10.25
C PRO A 191 -32.18 -3.60 -10.89
N THR A 192 -32.42 -4.74 -11.53
CA THR A 192 -33.77 -5.13 -11.98
C THR A 192 -34.73 -5.29 -10.81
N THR A 193 -36.04 -5.23 -11.07
CA THR A 193 -37.08 -5.48 -10.03
C THR A 193 -36.84 -6.78 -9.27
N ALA A 194 -36.42 -7.84 -9.95
CA ALA A 194 -36.14 -9.14 -9.32
C ALA A 194 -34.94 -9.05 -8.37
N GLN A 195 -33.83 -8.44 -8.80
CA GLN A 195 -32.64 -8.24 -7.97
C GLN A 195 -32.95 -7.36 -6.75
N ALA A 196 -33.67 -6.26 -6.94
CA ALA A 196 -34.06 -5.37 -5.85
C ALA A 196 -34.96 -6.09 -4.82
N GLN A 197 -35.90 -6.92 -5.27
CA GLN A 197 -36.74 -7.73 -4.38
C GLN A 197 -35.97 -8.81 -3.62
N VAL A 198 -34.96 -9.43 -4.25
CA VAL A 198 -34.08 -10.40 -3.58
C VAL A 198 -33.27 -9.70 -2.49
N ALA A 199 -32.62 -8.58 -2.82
CA ALA A 199 -31.87 -7.78 -1.85
C ALA A 199 -32.78 -7.32 -0.70
N SER A 200 -33.96 -6.78 -1.00
CA SER A 200 -34.94 -6.36 0.01
C SER A 200 -35.27 -7.47 1.00
N ARG A 201 -35.52 -8.69 0.54
CA ARG A 201 -35.85 -9.83 1.42
C ARG A 201 -34.68 -10.25 2.31
N ALA A 202 -33.45 -10.11 1.84
CA ALA A 202 -32.26 -10.47 2.62
C ALA A 202 -32.05 -9.55 3.84
N PHE A 203 -32.54 -8.31 3.77
CA PHE A 203 -32.42 -7.31 4.84
C PHE A 203 -33.76 -7.02 5.55
N GLU A 204 -34.84 -7.71 5.17
CA GLU A 204 -36.13 -7.58 5.83
C GLU A 204 -36.11 -8.33 7.17
N LEU A 205 -36.22 -7.58 8.27
CA LEU A 205 -36.34 -8.16 9.61
C LEU A 205 -37.72 -8.82 9.75
N THR A 206 -37.76 -10.15 9.85
CA THR A 206 -38.99 -10.91 10.11
C THR A 206 -38.90 -11.67 11.44
N ASP A 207 -40.01 -11.77 12.17
CA ASP A 207 -40.11 -12.50 13.44
C ASP A 207 -40.08 -14.05 13.28
N ALA A 208 -39.91 -14.56 12.06
CA ALA A 208 -39.93 -15.98 11.75
C ALA A 208 -38.52 -16.54 11.58
N ALA A 209 -38.24 -17.71 12.18
CA ALA A 209 -37.01 -18.44 11.95
C ALA A 209 -36.85 -18.74 10.44
N PRO A 210 -35.68 -18.47 9.83
CA PRO A 210 -35.52 -18.51 8.39
C PRO A 210 -35.77 -19.92 7.85
N GLN A 211 -36.63 -20.03 6.83
CA GLN A 211 -36.68 -21.23 6.00
C GLN A 211 -35.47 -21.26 5.07
N PRO A 212 -34.89 -22.44 4.81
CA PRO A 212 -33.74 -22.55 3.93
C PRO A 212 -34.20 -22.32 2.48
N VAL A 213 -33.97 -21.11 1.99
CA VAL A 213 -33.72 -20.89 0.56
C VAL A 213 -32.46 -21.68 0.21
N ASP A 214 -32.46 -22.37 -0.95
CA ASP A 214 -31.24 -22.99 -1.48
C ASP A 214 -30.12 -21.96 -1.39
N ALA A 215 -29.14 -22.28 -0.56
CA ALA A 215 -28.08 -21.34 -0.24
C ALA A 215 -27.42 -20.92 -1.55
N PRO A 216 -27.19 -19.62 -1.79
CA PRO A 216 -26.21 -19.23 -2.79
C PRO A 216 -24.93 -20.04 -2.52
N PRO A 217 -24.21 -20.49 -3.57
CA PRO A 217 -22.99 -21.26 -3.38
C PRO A 217 -22.13 -20.53 -2.34
N ALA A 218 -21.61 -21.29 -1.38
CA ALA A 218 -20.84 -20.71 -0.28
C ALA A 218 -19.81 -19.74 -0.87
N PRO A 219 -19.68 -18.52 -0.32
CA PRO A 219 -18.75 -17.53 -0.86
C PRO A 219 -17.37 -18.15 -0.99
N HIS A 220 -16.69 -17.88 -2.11
CA HIS A 220 -15.34 -18.37 -2.35
C HIS A 220 -14.44 -17.96 -1.17
N VAL A 221 -14.01 -18.96 -0.39
CA VAL A 221 -13.02 -18.79 0.67
C VAL A 221 -11.66 -18.64 -0.02
N PRO A 222 -10.98 -17.50 0.15
CA PRO A 222 -9.64 -17.27 -0.39
C PRO A 222 -8.66 -18.39 -0.04
N TRP A 223 -7.69 -18.67 -0.90
CA TRP A 223 -6.69 -19.71 -0.64
C TRP A 223 -5.87 -19.45 0.63
N ILE A 224 -5.54 -18.19 0.91
CA ILE A 224 -4.79 -17.78 2.12
C ILE A 224 -5.49 -18.18 3.43
N ASP A 225 -6.82 -18.30 3.41
CA ASP A 225 -7.64 -18.70 4.57
C ASP A 225 -7.88 -20.22 4.64
N ARG A 226 -7.38 -21.00 3.65
CA ARG A 226 -7.62 -22.44 3.58
C ARG A 226 -6.47 -23.24 4.19
N ALA A 227 -6.78 -24.03 5.22
CA ALA A 227 -5.84 -25.00 5.80
C ALA A 227 -5.19 -25.92 4.74
N SER A 228 -5.94 -26.35 3.72
CA SER A 228 -5.41 -27.20 2.64
C SER A 228 -4.33 -26.50 1.80
N HIS A 229 -4.47 -25.19 1.58
CA HIS A 229 -3.47 -24.40 0.88
C HIS A 229 -2.21 -24.24 1.73
N ARG A 230 -2.37 -23.98 3.03
CA ARG A 230 -1.22 -23.86 3.95
C ARG A 230 -0.44 -25.16 4.11
N SER A 231 -1.13 -26.31 4.13
CA SER A 231 -0.46 -27.62 4.05
C SER A 231 0.29 -27.84 2.74
N TRP A 232 -0.20 -27.29 1.62
CA TRP A 232 0.51 -27.35 0.34
C TRP A 232 1.77 -26.48 0.37
N LEU A 233 1.68 -25.24 0.89
CA LEU A 233 2.83 -24.37 1.10
C LEU A 233 3.88 -25.01 2.02
N GLU A 234 3.46 -25.72 3.06
CA GLU A 234 4.37 -26.46 3.93
C GLU A 234 5.18 -27.51 3.18
N GLY A 235 4.53 -28.29 2.31
CA GLY A 235 5.19 -29.30 1.49
C GLY A 235 6.20 -28.68 0.52
N GLU A 236 5.80 -27.61 -0.18
CA GLU A 236 6.68 -26.87 -1.09
C GLU A 236 7.90 -26.29 -0.35
N GLY A 237 7.68 -25.69 0.82
CA GLY A 237 8.76 -25.14 1.65
C GLY A 237 9.76 -26.20 2.12
N ASP A 238 9.26 -27.39 2.48
CA ASP A 238 10.12 -28.51 2.87
C ASP A 238 10.96 -29.04 1.70
N GLU A 239 10.40 -29.11 0.49
CA GLU A 239 11.14 -29.51 -0.72
C GLU A 239 12.24 -28.51 -1.08
N LEU A 240 11.96 -27.20 -0.98
CA LEU A 240 12.95 -26.13 -1.18
C LEU A 240 14.12 -26.22 -0.19
N LEU A 241 13.83 -26.44 1.09
CA LEU A 241 14.87 -26.60 2.11
C LEU A 241 15.77 -27.82 1.85
N VAL A 242 15.17 -28.95 1.45
CA VAL A 242 15.93 -30.16 1.09
C VAL A 242 16.81 -29.90 -0.13
N PHE A 243 16.27 -29.29 -1.19
CA PHE A 243 17.05 -28.92 -2.37
C PHE A 243 18.23 -28.02 -2.01
N GLY A 244 17.97 -26.97 -1.23
CA GLY A 244 19.00 -26.03 -0.79
C GLY A 244 20.12 -26.67 0.04
N SER A 245 19.84 -27.75 0.77
CA SER A 245 20.81 -28.41 1.65
C SER A 245 22.01 -29.04 0.93
N GLU A 246 21.90 -29.29 -0.39
CA GLU A 246 22.99 -29.78 -1.23
C GLU A 246 24.07 -28.71 -1.51
N SER A 247 23.85 -27.46 -1.11
CA SER A 247 24.78 -26.35 -1.34
C SER A 247 25.95 -26.29 -0.36
N VAL A 248 26.03 -27.14 0.68
CA VAL A 248 27.07 -27.03 1.71
C VAL A 248 28.47 -27.25 1.13
N ARG A 249 29.38 -26.32 1.42
CA ARG A 249 30.80 -26.41 1.03
C ARG A 249 31.72 -26.78 2.19
N GLU A 250 32.69 -27.65 1.96
CA GLU A 250 33.69 -28.02 2.98
C GLU A 250 34.73 -26.92 3.25
N ASP A 251 35.02 -26.07 2.27
CA ASP A 251 35.95 -24.95 2.36
C ASP A 251 35.32 -23.67 2.91
N GLY A 252 34.05 -23.73 3.32
CA GLY A 252 33.29 -22.64 3.91
C GLY A 252 32.26 -22.03 2.96
N GLY A 253 31.13 -21.61 3.54
CA GLY A 253 30.00 -21.02 2.83
C GLY A 253 29.10 -22.06 2.15
N PHE A 254 28.33 -21.57 1.18
CA PHE A 254 27.41 -22.37 0.36
C PHE A 254 27.71 -22.18 -1.14
N ALA A 255 27.50 -23.23 -1.92
CA ALA A 255 27.76 -23.32 -3.34
C ALA A 255 26.54 -22.91 -4.15
N TRP A 256 26.81 -22.38 -5.32
CA TRP A 256 25.82 -22.21 -6.37
C TRP A 256 25.28 -23.59 -6.79
N LEU A 257 23.96 -23.76 -6.84
CA LEU A 257 23.33 -24.99 -7.33
C LEU A 257 22.98 -24.89 -8.82
N ASP A 258 23.27 -25.93 -9.59
CA ASP A 258 22.88 -26.03 -10.99
C ASP A 258 21.39 -26.38 -11.16
N GLU A 259 20.95 -26.60 -12.40
CA GLU A 259 19.55 -26.91 -12.74
C GLU A 259 19.04 -28.23 -12.12
N HIS A 260 19.97 -29.13 -11.74
CA HIS A 260 19.70 -30.43 -11.14
C HIS A 260 19.95 -30.45 -9.62
N GLY A 261 20.26 -29.30 -9.01
CA GLY A 261 20.55 -29.19 -7.58
C GLY A 261 21.94 -29.69 -7.18
N GLN A 262 22.87 -29.79 -8.13
CA GLN A 262 24.26 -30.13 -7.83
C GLN A 262 25.08 -28.88 -7.54
N ALA A 263 25.94 -28.95 -6.52
CA ALA A 263 26.86 -27.88 -6.18
C ALA A 263 27.91 -27.63 -7.29
N ASP A 264 27.89 -26.45 -7.89
CA ASP A 264 28.92 -25.95 -8.80
C ASP A 264 30.10 -25.38 -7.99
N LEU A 265 31.02 -26.27 -7.62
CA LEU A 265 32.24 -25.92 -6.87
C LEU A 265 33.28 -25.17 -7.73
N SER A 266 33.06 -24.99 -9.03
CA SER A 266 33.96 -24.19 -9.87
C SER A 266 33.80 -22.68 -9.63
N ARG A 267 32.69 -22.28 -8.98
CA ARG A 267 32.40 -20.92 -8.59
C ARG A 267 32.85 -20.63 -7.16
N PRO A 268 33.20 -19.37 -6.85
CA PRO A 268 33.41 -18.96 -5.47
C PRO A 268 32.10 -19.04 -4.67
N SER A 269 32.23 -19.12 -3.35
CA SER A 269 31.11 -18.92 -2.44
C SER A 269 30.90 -17.42 -2.23
N GLU A 270 29.73 -16.94 -2.64
CA GLU A 270 29.32 -15.55 -2.49
C GLU A 270 28.82 -15.28 -1.06
N LEU A 271 29.14 -14.11 -0.51
CA LEU A 271 28.73 -13.73 0.85
C LEU A 271 27.20 -13.64 0.97
N TRP A 272 26.56 -12.96 0.02
CA TRP A 272 25.10 -12.78 0.03
C TRP A 272 24.37 -14.13 -0.07
N LEU A 273 24.86 -15.05 -0.91
CA LEU A 273 24.33 -16.41 -1.04
C LEU A 273 24.49 -17.17 0.28
N THR A 274 25.68 -17.10 0.88
CA THR A 274 25.95 -17.77 2.16
C THR A 274 25.01 -17.27 3.26
N CYS A 275 24.77 -15.98 3.31
CA CYS A 275 23.84 -15.38 4.26
C CYS A 275 22.39 -15.82 4.02
N ARG A 276 21.93 -15.79 2.76
CA ARG A 276 20.58 -16.26 2.37
C ARG A 276 20.33 -17.70 2.78
N MET A 277 21.28 -18.60 2.50
CA MET A 277 21.16 -20.01 2.88
C MET A 277 21.19 -20.19 4.40
N THR A 278 22.06 -19.46 5.11
CA THR A 278 22.10 -19.45 6.58
C THR A 278 20.76 -19.02 7.18
N HIS A 279 20.15 -17.98 6.62
CA HIS A 279 18.81 -17.51 6.99
C HIS A 279 17.76 -18.61 6.78
N CYS A 280 17.68 -19.21 5.58
CA CYS A 280 16.73 -20.27 5.28
C CYS A 280 16.87 -21.47 6.22
N PHE A 281 18.09 -21.89 6.53
CA PHE A 281 18.32 -23.02 7.43
C PHE A 281 18.02 -22.69 8.90
N ALA A 282 18.21 -21.45 9.32
CA ALA A 282 17.76 -20.99 10.64
C ALA A 282 16.22 -21.03 10.74
N LEU A 283 15.50 -20.60 9.70
CA LEU A 283 14.04 -20.73 9.63
C LEU A 283 13.61 -22.21 9.59
N GLY A 284 14.27 -23.06 8.81
CA GLY A 284 14.03 -24.52 8.80
C GLY A 284 14.20 -25.17 10.17
N HIS A 285 15.21 -24.72 10.94
CA HIS A 285 15.38 -25.15 12.32
C HIS A 285 14.22 -24.70 13.23
N LEU A 286 13.78 -23.45 13.09
CA LEU A 286 12.65 -22.90 13.85
C LEU A 286 11.32 -23.62 13.52
N LEU A 287 11.15 -24.12 12.29
CA LEU A 287 10.04 -24.98 11.89
C LEU A 287 10.11 -26.41 12.46
N GLY A 288 11.13 -26.71 13.28
CA GLY A 288 11.32 -28.03 13.88
C GLY A 288 11.80 -29.10 12.89
N ARG A 289 12.34 -28.70 11.73
CA ARG A 289 12.84 -29.65 10.72
C ARG A 289 14.21 -30.22 11.15
N PRO A 290 14.41 -31.55 11.14
CA PRO A 290 15.68 -32.16 11.56
C PRO A 290 16.87 -31.71 10.71
N ASP A 291 18.06 -31.72 11.31
CA ASP A 291 19.37 -31.43 10.69
C ASP A 291 19.60 -29.98 10.21
N PHE A 292 18.56 -29.18 9.96
CA PHE A 292 18.73 -27.80 9.48
C PHE A 292 19.50 -26.88 10.43
N GLY A 293 19.45 -27.13 11.74
CA GLY A 293 20.29 -26.40 12.71
C GLY A 293 21.79 -26.56 12.45
N ARG A 294 22.24 -27.71 11.92
CA ARG A 294 23.65 -27.94 11.56
C ARG A 294 24.08 -27.09 10.36
N PHE A 295 23.20 -26.91 9.38
CA PHE A 295 23.48 -26.06 8.23
C PHE A 295 23.51 -24.58 8.62
N ALA A 296 22.61 -24.14 9.52
CA ALA A 296 22.70 -22.80 10.09
C ALA A 296 24.03 -22.58 10.84
N ASP A 297 24.46 -23.55 11.66
CA ASP A 297 25.75 -23.49 12.36
C ASP A 297 26.95 -23.43 11.40
N HIS A 298 26.91 -24.18 10.29
CA HIS A 298 27.91 -24.12 9.22
C HIS A 298 28.00 -22.73 8.59
N GLY A 299 26.84 -22.12 8.33
CA GLY A 299 26.74 -20.75 7.82
C GLY A 299 27.37 -19.74 8.77
N ILE A 300 26.99 -19.78 10.06
CA ILE A 300 27.56 -18.89 11.10
C ILE A 300 29.08 -19.09 11.20
N ALA A 301 29.57 -20.33 11.21
CA ALA A 301 30.99 -20.63 11.28
C ALA A 301 31.75 -20.09 10.05
N SER A 302 31.14 -20.15 8.86
CA SER A 302 31.70 -19.61 7.62
C SER A 302 31.77 -18.08 7.66
N LEU A 303 30.70 -17.43 8.10
CA LEU A 303 30.62 -15.97 8.24
C LEU A 303 31.61 -15.44 9.28
N ARG A 304 31.83 -16.16 10.38
CA ARG A 304 32.84 -15.81 11.41
C ARG A 304 34.25 -16.30 11.08
N GLY A 305 34.40 -17.03 9.97
CA GLY A 305 35.62 -17.70 9.56
C GLY A 305 36.15 -17.11 8.27
N VAL A 306 36.02 -17.87 7.18
CA VAL A 306 36.63 -17.56 5.88
C VAL A 306 36.16 -16.22 5.28
N PHE A 307 34.94 -15.77 5.60
CA PHE A 307 34.44 -14.49 5.11
C PHE A 307 34.87 -13.29 5.96
N GLN A 308 35.18 -13.47 7.25
CA GLN A 308 35.46 -12.34 8.15
C GLN A 308 36.87 -11.79 7.90
N ASP A 309 36.98 -10.49 7.65
CA ASP A 309 38.26 -9.82 7.51
C ASP A 309 38.80 -9.39 8.87
N ALA A 310 39.72 -10.18 9.42
CA ALA A 310 40.34 -9.91 10.71
C ALA A 310 41.24 -8.65 10.72
N GLU A 311 41.62 -8.11 9.56
CA GLU A 311 42.51 -6.95 9.44
C GLU A 311 41.73 -5.63 9.42
N HIS A 312 40.70 -5.54 8.59
CA HIS A 312 39.93 -4.30 8.38
C HIS A 312 38.51 -4.33 8.95
N GLY A 313 38.05 -5.49 9.45
CA GLY A 313 36.67 -5.71 9.83
C GLY A 313 35.74 -5.95 8.63
N GLY A 314 34.47 -6.24 8.92
CA GLY A 314 33.48 -6.62 7.91
C GLY A 314 33.80 -7.96 7.25
N TRP A 315 33.13 -8.21 6.12
CA TRP A 315 33.21 -9.48 5.39
C TRP A 315 33.66 -9.28 3.94
N PHE A 316 34.43 -10.22 3.42
CA PHE A 316 34.77 -10.30 1.99
C PHE A 316 33.54 -10.65 1.16
N SER A 317 33.44 -10.13 -0.06
CA SER A 317 32.29 -10.39 -0.94
C SER A 317 32.24 -11.83 -1.45
N ALA A 318 33.39 -12.46 -1.68
CA ALA A 318 33.47 -13.85 -2.12
C ALA A 318 34.75 -14.57 -1.68
N VAL A 319 34.64 -15.88 -1.44
CA VAL A 319 35.75 -16.76 -1.04
C VAL A 319 35.81 -18.02 -1.92
N ALA A 320 36.99 -18.54 -2.16
CA ALA A 320 37.21 -19.83 -2.81
C ALA A 320 38.42 -20.55 -2.20
N ASP A 321 38.32 -21.85 -2.00
CA ASP A 321 39.35 -22.68 -1.35
C ASP A 321 39.75 -22.14 0.04
N GLY A 322 38.80 -21.52 0.75
CA GLY A 322 38.99 -20.93 2.07
C GLY A 322 39.70 -19.57 2.09
N GLU A 323 39.99 -18.97 0.92
CA GLU A 323 40.68 -17.68 0.79
C GLU A 323 39.79 -16.64 0.08
N PRO A 324 39.93 -15.34 0.39
CA PRO A 324 39.17 -14.29 -0.29
C PRO A 324 39.59 -14.14 -1.74
N VAL A 325 38.60 -14.10 -2.64
CA VAL A 325 38.81 -13.86 -4.08
C VAL A 325 38.16 -12.55 -4.57
N ASP A 326 37.18 -12.04 -3.82
CA ASP A 326 36.70 -10.67 -3.92
C ASP A 326 36.69 -10.07 -2.51
N ASP A 327 37.57 -9.09 -2.29
CA ASP A 327 37.78 -8.46 -1.00
C ASP A 327 37.04 -7.12 -0.82
N SER A 328 36.20 -6.74 -1.78
CA SER A 328 35.31 -5.59 -1.67
C SER A 328 34.37 -5.72 -0.47
N LYS A 329 33.85 -4.57 0.01
CA LYS A 329 32.92 -4.50 1.13
C LYS A 329 31.60 -3.91 0.65
N GLN A 330 30.62 -4.76 0.40
CA GLN A 330 29.33 -4.35 -0.18
C GLN A 330 28.26 -4.22 0.90
N ALA A 331 27.57 -3.08 0.97
CA ALA A 331 26.47 -2.84 1.91
C ALA A 331 25.35 -3.88 1.74
N TYR A 332 25.04 -4.22 0.49
CA TYR A 332 24.08 -5.26 0.14
C TYR A 332 24.37 -6.58 0.86
N ALA A 333 25.59 -7.11 0.68
CA ALA A 333 25.97 -8.38 1.28
C ALA A 333 26.11 -8.28 2.83
N HIS A 334 26.57 -7.14 3.35
CA HIS A 334 26.64 -6.89 4.80
C HIS A 334 25.27 -6.81 5.47
N ALA A 335 24.25 -6.27 4.80
CA ALA A 335 22.88 -6.31 5.27
C ALA A 335 22.38 -7.76 5.40
N PHE A 336 22.72 -8.62 4.43
CA PHE A 336 22.41 -10.05 4.53
C PHE A 336 23.13 -10.76 5.69
N VAL A 337 24.33 -10.32 6.09
CA VAL A 337 24.98 -10.84 7.32
C VAL A 337 24.12 -10.55 8.55
N VAL A 338 23.58 -9.33 8.66
CA VAL A 338 22.67 -8.94 9.75
C VAL A 338 21.39 -9.78 9.71
N LEU A 339 20.80 -10.02 8.55
CA LEU A 339 19.59 -10.85 8.41
C LEU A 339 19.85 -12.30 8.82
N ALA A 340 20.94 -12.90 8.33
CA ALA A 340 21.34 -14.26 8.67
C ALA A 340 21.60 -14.40 10.17
N ALA A 341 22.35 -13.47 10.76
CA ALA A 341 22.66 -13.47 12.19
C ALA A 341 21.42 -13.25 13.05
N SER A 342 20.50 -12.37 12.64
CA SER A 342 19.22 -12.16 13.35
C SER A 342 18.38 -13.44 13.37
N SER A 343 18.32 -14.13 12.24
CA SER A 343 17.55 -15.36 12.10
C SER A 343 18.16 -16.51 12.90
N ALA A 344 19.49 -16.63 12.86
CA ALA A 344 20.25 -17.57 13.68
C ALA A 344 20.11 -17.29 15.19
N LEU A 345 20.05 -16.01 15.60
CA LEU A 345 19.83 -15.62 16.99
C LEU A 345 18.42 -16.01 17.45
N ALA A 346 17.39 -15.75 16.64
CA ALA A 346 16.03 -16.21 16.91
C ALA A 346 15.96 -17.74 17.05
N ALA A 347 16.72 -18.45 16.21
CA ALA A 347 16.88 -19.91 16.24
C ALA A 347 17.75 -20.44 17.39
N GLY A 348 18.31 -19.58 18.25
CA GLY A 348 19.14 -19.97 19.38
C GLY A 348 20.45 -20.67 18.98
N ARG A 349 21.01 -20.35 17.81
CA ARG A 349 22.21 -21.02 17.28
C ARG A 349 23.51 -20.46 17.90
N PRO A 350 24.52 -21.31 18.15
CA PRO A 350 25.79 -20.86 18.75
C PRO A 350 26.53 -19.84 17.88
N GLY A 351 27.08 -18.79 18.48
CA GLY A 351 27.87 -17.75 17.80
C GLY A 351 27.05 -16.70 17.04
N ALA A 352 25.71 -16.82 17.05
CA ALA A 352 24.81 -15.92 16.34
C ALA A 352 24.71 -14.53 16.98
N GLU A 353 24.69 -14.45 18.32
CA GLU A 353 24.65 -13.19 19.06
C GLU A 353 25.88 -12.35 18.74
N GLU A 354 27.07 -12.93 18.87
CA GLU A 354 28.32 -12.23 18.60
C GLU A 354 28.46 -11.87 17.11
N LEU A 355 27.92 -12.69 16.19
CA LEU A 355 27.92 -12.37 14.76
C LEU A 355 27.00 -11.17 14.47
N LEU A 356 25.82 -11.12 15.11
CA LEU A 356 24.87 -10.03 14.95
C LEU A 356 25.42 -8.72 15.51
N GLU A 357 26.05 -8.77 16.68
CA GLU A 357 26.71 -7.59 17.27
C GLU A 357 27.79 -7.01 16.36
N ASP A 358 28.69 -7.86 15.84
CA ASP A 358 29.73 -7.46 14.90
C ASP A 358 29.12 -6.88 13.61
N ALA A 359 28.09 -7.52 13.06
CA ALA A 359 27.47 -7.12 11.79
C ALA A 359 26.74 -5.78 11.90
N LEU A 360 25.97 -5.57 12.97
CA LEU A 360 25.31 -4.31 13.25
C LEU A 360 26.33 -3.19 13.50
N ALA A 361 27.44 -3.48 14.19
CA ALA A 361 28.50 -2.50 14.42
C ALA A 361 29.17 -2.06 13.11
N VAL A 362 29.44 -2.99 12.20
CA VAL A 362 30.01 -2.66 10.87
C VAL A 362 29.00 -1.88 10.03
N LEU A 363 27.75 -2.32 9.96
CA LEU A 363 26.69 -1.64 9.22
C LEU A 363 26.53 -0.17 9.66
N ASP A 364 26.44 0.04 10.97
CA ASP A 364 26.24 1.36 11.58
C ASP A 364 27.47 2.27 11.42
N ALA A 365 28.68 1.73 11.58
CA ALA A 365 29.91 2.53 11.57
C ALA A 365 30.48 2.80 10.16
N LYS A 366 30.16 1.95 9.18
CA LYS A 366 30.79 1.99 7.84
C LYS A 366 29.82 2.34 6.72
N PHE A 367 28.62 1.79 6.75
CA PHE A 367 27.71 1.88 5.62
C PHE A 367 26.62 2.93 5.82
N PHE A 368 26.12 3.13 7.04
CA PHE A 368 25.07 4.10 7.29
C PHE A 368 25.60 5.54 7.32
N ASP A 369 25.12 6.38 6.40
CA ASP A 369 25.35 7.82 6.38
C ASP A 369 24.23 8.52 7.14
N GLU A 370 24.52 8.98 8.37
CA GLU A 370 23.53 9.67 9.22
C GLU A 370 23.01 10.97 8.61
N ALA A 371 23.83 11.68 7.82
CA ALA A 371 23.40 12.95 7.21
C ALA A 371 22.41 12.70 6.06
N ALA A 372 22.62 11.63 5.30
CA ALA A 372 21.72 11.22 4.23
C ALA A 372 20.50 10.42 4.72
N GLY A 373 20.60 9.80 5.90
CA GLY A 373 19.61 8.87 6.43
C GLY A 373 19.53 7.55 5.65
N MET A 374 20.62 7.18 4.97
CA MET A 374 20.66 6.06 4.01
C MET A 374 22.00 5.32 4.10
N SER A 375 22.03 4.06 3.67
CA SER A 375 23.27 3.32 3.47
C SER A 375 23.96 3.70 2.17
N VAL A 376 25.28 3.89 2.22
CA VAL A 376 26.14 3.93 1.02
C VAL A 376 26.31 2.52 0.44
N ASP A 377 26.97 2.39 -0.72
CA ASP A 377 26.93 1.14 -1.51
C ASP A 377 28.14 0.22 -1.26
N THR A 378 29.27 0.47 -1.89
CA THR A 378 30.43 -0.45 -1.87
C THR A 378 31.71 0.28 -1.47
N PHE A 379 32.56 -0.36 -0.67
CA PHE A 379 33.92 0.09 -0.36
C PHE A 379 34.98 -0.87 -0.89
N ASP A 380 36.20 -0.34 -1.03
CA ASP A 380 37.41 -1.16 -1.06
C ASP A 380 37.60 -1.93 0.27
N ARG A 381 38.47 -2.94 0.26
CA ARG A 381 38.74 -3.79 1.44
C ARG A 381 39.01 -3.00 2.72
N SER A 382 39.70 -1.87 2.62
CA SER A 382 40.13 -1.09 3.79
C SER A 382 39.10 -0.09 4.32
N PHE A 383 37.92 0.01 3.69
CA PHE A 383 36.91 1.05 3.95
C PHE A 383 37.46 2.49 3.75
N SER A 384 38.45 2.66 2.88
CA SER A 384 39.09 3.96 2.63
C SER A 384 38.47 4.71 1.45
N HIS A 385 37.89 3.97 0.50
CA HIS A 385 37.28 4.49 -0.70
C HIS A 385 35.90 3.87 -0.91
N CYS A 386 34.87 4.70 -0.77
CA CYS A 386 33.50 4.35 -1.13
C CYS A 386 33.32 4.60 -2.63
N GLU A 387 32.64 3.68 -3.31
CA GLU A 387 32.18 3.86 -4.69
C GLU A 387 31.36 5.16 -4.81
N GLU A 388 31.56 5.88 -5.92
CA GLU A 388 30.81 7.09 -6.26
C GLU A 388 29.43 6.73 -6.88
N TYR A 389 28.71 5.83 -6.22
CA TYR A 389 27.38 5.33 -6.60
C TYR A 389 26.54 5.08 -5.34
N ARG A 390 25.23 5.29 -5.42
CA ARG A 390 24.27 4.97 -4.37
C ARG A 390 23.13 4.15 -4.95
N GLY A 391 22.86 2.98 -4.35
CA GLY A 391 21.82 2.06 -4.79
C GLY A 391 20.70 1.90 -3.76
N ILE A 392 19.45 1.94 -4.23
CA ILE A 392 18.29 1.64 -3.39
C ILE A 392 18.19 0.17 -3.02
N ASN A 393 18.67 -0.73 -3.89
CA ASN A 393 18.68 -2.17 -3.63
C ASN A 393 19.42 -2.55 -2.32
N ALA A 394 20.61 -2.01 -2.08
CA ALA A 394 21.34 -2.23 -0.82
C ALA A 394 20.58 -1.67 0.40
N ASN A 395 19.86 -0.56 0.22
CA ASN A 395 19.03 0.05 1.27
C ASN A 395 17.77 -0.77 1.57
N MET A 396 17.16 -1.39 0.57
CA MET A 396 16.01 -2.29 0.72
C MET A 396 16.34 -3.48 1.62
N HIS A 397 17.45 -4.18 1.34
CA HIS A 397 17.86 -5.30 2.18
C HIS A 397 18.47 -4.84 3.52
N THR A 398 19.02 -3.62 3.60
CA THR A 398 19.34 -3.01 4.90
C THR A 398 18.08 -2.88 5.76
N VAL A 399 16.98 -2.40 5.17
CA VAL A 399 15.69 -2.28 5.85
C VAL A 399 15.17 -3.64 6.30
N GLU A 400 15.17 -4.64 5.42
CA GLU A 400 14.78 -6.01 5.74
C GLU A 400 15.58 -6.57 6.94
N ALA A 401 16.90 -6.43 6.90
CA ALA A 401 17.79 -6.89 7.96
C ALA A 401 17.58 -6.14 9.28
N LEU A 402 17.34 -4.83 9.24
CA LEU A 402 17.11 -4.01 10.43
C LEU A 402 15.76 -4.29 11.10
N LEU A 403 14.72 -4.64 10.32
CA LEU A 403 13.45 -5.11 10.89
C LEU A 403 13.65 -6.44 11.64
N ALA A 404 14.35 -7.39 11.02
CA ALA A 404 14.70 -8.65 11.69
C ALA A 404 15.56 -8.42 12.95
N ALA A 405 16.54 -7.52 12.89
CA ALA A 405 17.37 -7.15 14.03
C ALA A 405 16.57 -6.49 15.15
N ALA A 406 15.61 -5.62 14.83
CA ALA A 406 14.73 -4.99 15.81
C ALA A 406 13.95 -6.03 16.61
N ASP A 407 13.39 -7.05 15.94
CA ASP A 407 12.56 -8.08 16.57
C ASP A 407 13.34 -9.02 17.50
N VAL A 408 14.61 -9.31 17.18
CA VAL A 408 15.43 -10.24 17.99
C VAL A 408 16.24 -9.54 19.07
N THR A 409 16.58 -8.26 18.88
CA THR A 409 17.32 -7.49 19.89
C THR A 409 16.41 -6.67 20.82
N GLY A 410 15.17 -6.40 20.40
CA GLY A 410 14.26 -5.47 21.07
C GLY A 410 14.72 -4.01 21.04
N GLN A 411 15.75 -3.67 20.24
CA GLN A 411 16.29 -2.32 20.19
C GLN A 411 15.54 -1.46 19.17
N ARG A 412 14.72 -0.53 19.68
CA ARG A 412 13.88 0.37 18.89
C ARG A 412 14.63 1.13 17.78
N ARG A 413 15.89 1.50 18.02
CA ARG A 413 16.71 2.25 17.05
C ARG A 413 16.80 1.59 15.67
N TRP A 414 16.73 0.26 15.60
CA TRP A 414 16.81 -0.45 14.32
C TRP A 414 15.51 -0.32 13.51
N LEU A 415 14.36 -0.37 14.19
CA LEU A 415 13.07 -0.05 13.57
C LEU A 415 13.03 1.41 13.11
N ASP A 416 13.44 2.36 13.96
CA ASP A 416 13.47 3.78 13.59
C ASP A 416 14.36 4.04 12.37
N ARG A 417 15.52 3.36 12.29
CA ARG A 417 16.42 3.46 11.15
C ARG A 417 15.83 2.86 9.89
N ALA A 418 15.21 1.68 9.97
CA ALA A 418 14.52 1.07 8.85
C ALA A 418 13.42 2.00 8.31
N VAL A 419 12.62 2.59 9.21
CA VAL A 419 11.58 3.57 8.85
C VAL A 419 12.18 4.82 8.21
N GLY A 420 13.29 5.34 8.72
CA GLY A 420 13.98 6.49 8.13
C GLY A 420 14.43 6.26 6.69
N ILE A 421 15.02 5.08 6.42
CA ILE A 421 15.39 4.67 5.06
C ILE A 421 14.14 4.55 4.16
N MET A 422 13.05 3.94 4.67
CA MET A 422 11.80 3.84 3.92
C MET A 422 11.18 5.20 3.61
N THR A 423 11.24 6.17 4.54
CA THR A 423 10.76 7.54 4.29
C THR A 423 11.50 8.16 3.12
N ARG A 424 12.83 8.06 3.08
CA ARG A 424 13.64 8.58 1.97
C ARG A 424 13.36 7.85 0.66
N ALA A 425 13.43 6.51 0.67
CA ALA A 425 13.27 5.70 -0.52
C ALA A 425 11.86 5.81 -1.12
N ILE A 426 10.83 5.72 -0.28
CA ILE A 426 9.45 5.53 -0.74
C ILE A 426 8.63 6.82 -0.64
N ASP A 427 8.56 7.43 0.54
CA ASP A 427 7.72 8.62 0.73
C ASP A 427 8.27 9.86 0.02
N GLU A 428 9.58 9.91 -0.22
CA GLU A 428 10.24 10.97 -0.98
C GLU A 428 10.55 10.55 -2.42
N PHE A 429 11.46 9.58 -2.66
CA PHE A 429 11.93 9.30 -4.02
C PHE A 429 10.89 8.62 -4.90
N ALA A 430 10.26 7.52 -4.46
CA ALA A 430 9.23 6.87 -5.24
C ALA A 430 8.04 7.81 -5.46
N ARG A 431 7.52 8.45 -4.41
CA ARG A 431 6.41 9.40 -4.50
C ARG A 431 6.68 10.54 -5.47
N ALA A 432 7.88 11.11 -5.46
CA ALA A 432 8.26 12.19 -6.37
C ALA A 432 8.34 11.75 -7.85
N ASN A 433 8.41 10.44 -8.11
CA ASN A 433 8.51 9.86 -9.44
C ASN A 433 7.29 8.98 -9.79
N ASP A 434 6.08 9.40 -9.40
CA ASP A 434 4.82 8.67 -9.65
C ASP A 434 4.87 7.20 -9.20
N TRP A 435 5.50 6.95 -8.05
CA TRP A 435 5.73 5.63 -7.46
C TRP A 435 6.60 4.68 -8.30
N ALA A 436 7.20 5.15 -9.39
CA ALA A 436 8.25 4.43 -10.10
C ALA A 436 9.60 4.71 -9.40
N LEU A 437 9.94 3.90 -8.40
CA LEU A 437 11.15 4.07 -7.60
C LEU A 437 12.43 4.11 -8.47
N PRO A 438 13.20 5.21 -8.47
CA PRO A 438 14.53 5.20 -9.07
C PRO A 438 15.46 4.27 -8.29
N GLU A 439 16.28 3.49 -8.99
CA GLU A 439 17.20 2.52 -8.35
C GLU A 439 18.61 3.08 -8.11
N HIS A 440 18.99 4.06 -8.94
CA HIS A 440 20.37 4.51 -9.11
C HIS A 440 20.52 5.98 -8.79
N PHE A 441 21.53 6.34 -7.99
CA PHE A 441 21.75 7.69 -7.53
C PHE A 441 23.25 8.04 -7.53
N ASP A 442 23.53 9.34 -7.65
CA ASP A 442 24.87 9.87 -7.39
C ASP A 442 25.15 9.97 -5.87
N THR A 443 26.34 10.47 -5.51
CA THR A 443 26.77 10.60 -4.12
C THR A 443 25.98 11.63 -3.30
N ASP A 444 25.23 12.51 -3.96
CA ASP A 444 24.36 13.51 -3.34
C ASP A 444 22.88 13.07 -3.30
N TRP A 445 22.60 11.80 -3.66
CA TRP A 445 21.26 11.24 -3.77
C TRP A 445 20.36 11.92 -4.82
N ASN A 446 20.96 12.41 -5.91
CA ASN A 446 20.18 12.78 -7.10
C ASN A 446 19.90 11.53 -7.95
N PRO A 447 18.66 11.30 -8.40
CA PRO A 447 18.32 10.17 -9.25
C PRO A 447 19.08 10.17 -10.59
N LEU A 448 19.67 9.03 -10.94
CA LEU A 448 20.33 8.76 -12.22
C LEU A 448 19.42 7.91 -13.12
N LEU A 449 18.35 8.51 -13.63
CA LEU A 449 17.31 7.81 -14.38
C LEU A 449 17.80 7.11 -15.68
N GLU A 450 18.94 7.53 -16.22
CA GLU A 450 19.52 7.02 -17.46
C GLU A 450 20.67 6.01 -17.21
N TYR A 451 20.91 5.65 -15.95
CA TYR A 451 21.99 4.72 -15.58
C TYR A 451 21.77 3.34 -16.22
N ASN A 452 22.83 2.79 -16.81
CA ASN A 452 22.83 1.51 -17.54
C ASN A 452 21.83 1.38 -18.70
N ARG A 453 21.36 2.48 -19.30
CA ARG A 453 20.47 2.43 -20.47
C ARG A 453 21.01 1.59 -21.64
N ASP A 454 22.34 1.61 -21.84
CA ASP A 454 23.01 0.82 -22.87
C ASP A 454 23.26 -0.66 -22.47
N GLU A 455 23.07 -0.99 -21.19
CA GLU A 455 23.20 -2.34 -20.60
C GLU A 455 21.96 -2.68 -19.73
N PRO A 456 20.75 -2.71 -20.30
CA PRO A 456 19.51 -2.72 -19.53
C PRO A 456 19.31 -3.99 -18.69
N ASN A 457 19.94 -5.09 -19.06
CA ASN A 457 19.84 -6.40 -18.39
C ASN A 457 21.00 -6.64 -17.40
N HIS A 458 21.67 -5.59 -16.89
CA HIS A 458 22.72 -5.76 -15.89
C HIS A 458 22.15 -6.49 -14.64
N PRO A 459 22.78 -7.58 -14.17
CA PRO A 459 22.18 -8.52 -13.21
C PRO A 459 21.79 -7.89 -11.86
N PHE A 460 22.53 -6.87 -11.42
CA PHE A 460 22.32 -6.20 -10.11
C PHE A 460 21.92 -4.73 -10.20
N ARG A 461 22.02 -4.12 -11.39
CA ARG A 461 21.82 -2.67 -11.61
C ARG A 461 21.16 -2.44 -12.99
N PRO A 462 20.02 -3.08 -13.27
CA PRO A 462 19.38 -3.02 -14.59
C PRO A 462 18.82 -1.61 -14.86
N TYR A 463 18.66 -1.25 -16.14
CA TYR A 463 18.03 0.03 -16.50
C TYR A 463 16.53 0.05 -16.17
N GLY A 464 16.05 1.24 -15.82
CA GLY A 464 14.66 1.53 -15.59
C GLY A 464 14.24 1.20 -14.16
N ALA A 465 12.95 0.97 -13.98
CA ALA A 465 12.39 0.62 -12.69
C ALA A 465 12.14 -0.89 -12.59
N THR A 466 12.58 -1.48 -11.47
CA THR A 466 12.47 -2.93 -11.22
C THR A 466 11.15 -3.23 -10.51
N ILE A 467 10.23 -3.91 -11.20
CA ILE A 467 8.88 -4.17 -10.67
C ILE A 467 8.93 -4.97 -9.36
N GLY A 468 9.82 -5.96 -9.29
CA GLY A 468 9.98 -6.76 -8.08
C GLY A 468 10.36 -5.95 -6.85
N HIS A 469 11.19 -4.90 -7.01
CA HIS A 469 11.53 -4.04 -5.88
C HIS A 469 10.36 -3.19 -5.40
N TRP A 470 9.47 -2.73 -6.29
CA TRP A 470 8.24 -2.04 -5.86
C TRP A 470 7.38 -2.92 -4.96
N ILE A 471 7.24 -4.20 -5.34
CA ILE A 471 6.50 -5.21 -4.60
C ILE A 471 7.15 -5.48 -3.24
N GLU A 472 8.46 -5.70 -3.23
CA GLU A 472 9.23 -6.00 -2.02
C GLU A 472 9.20 -4.82 -1.04
N TRP A 473 9.42 -3.60 -1.52
CA TRP A 473 9.29 -2.39 -0.71
C TRP A 473 7.89 -2.23 -0.11
N ALA A 474 6.83 -2.53 -0.87
CA ALA A 474 5.48 -2.48 -0.33
C ALA A 474 5.31 -3.44 0.85
N ARG A 475 5.81 -4.68 0.73
CA ARG A 475 5.81 -5.67 1.82
C ARG A 475 6.61 -5.19 3.02
N LEU A 476 7.82 -4.68 2.82
CA LEU A 476 8.68 -4.18 3.90
C LEU A 476 8.03 -3.00 4.63
N VAL A 477 7.44 -2.04 3.91
CA VAL A 477 6.69 -0.91 4.48
C VAL A 477 5.53 -1.40 5.35
N LEU A 478 4.81 -2.45 4.94
CA LEU A 478 3.76 -3.05 5.76
C LEU A 478 4.29 -3.71 7.04
N HIS A 479 5.43 -4.41 6.96
CA HIS A 479 6.09 -4.98 8.13
C HIS A 479 6.50 -3.89 9.15
N ALA A 480 7.15 -2.81 8.69
CA ALA A 480 7.50 -1.69 9.56
C ALA A 480 6.27 -0.98 10.14
N ARG A 481 5.25 -0.75 9.32
CA ARG A 481 3.98 -0.15 9.76
C ARG A 481 3.32 -0.98 10.87
N ALA A 482 3.27 -2.29 10.71
CA ALA A 482 2.72 -3.20 11.70
C ALA A 482 3.56 -3.18 12.99
N ALA A 483 4.89 -3.18 12.88
CA ALA A 483 5.79 -3.08 14.02
C ALA A 483 5.63 -1.75 14.80
N LEU A 484 5.46 -0.62 14.09
CA LEU A 484 5.15 0.67 14.70
C LEU A 484 3.82 0.65 15.46
N ILE A 485 2.75 0.12 14.86
CA ILE A 485 1.45 0.01 15.52
C ILE A 485 1.53 -0.88 16.76
N ALA A 486 2.26 -1.99 16.68
CA ALA A 486 2.45 -2.89 17.81
C ALA A 486 3.22 -2.21 18.97
N ALA A 487 4.21 -1.35 18.64
CA ALA A 487 5.03 -0.67 19.63
C ALA A 487 4.39 0.61 20.20
N ASP A 488 3.78 1.43 19.35
CA ASP A 488 3.38 2.81 19.65
C ASP A 488 1.85 3.03 19.58
N GLY A 489 1.10 2.10 18.99
CA GLY A 489 -0.36 2.19 18.81
C GLY A 489 -0.80 2.92 17.53
N ASP A 490 0.13 3.51 16.78
CA ASP A 490 -0.11 4.16 15.49
C ASP A 490 1.07 4.00 14.53
N ALA A 491 0.87 4.41 13.27
CA ALA A 491 1.91 4.52 12.27
C ALA A 491 1.54 5.63 11.26
N PRO A 492 2.53 6.24 10.58
CA PRO A 492 2.27 7.26 9.57
C PRO A 492 1.34 6.77 8.45
N GLU A 493 0.39 7.61 8.05
CA GLU A 493 -0.63 7.27 7.03
C GLU A 493 -0.01 6.96 5.67
N TRP A 494 1.09 7.65 5.32
CA TRP A 494 1.81 7.47 4.06
C TRP A 494 2.25 6.02 3.82
N MET A 495 2.50 5.24 4.87
CA MET A 495 2.98 3.86 4.72
C MET A 495 1.95 2.98 4.02
N LEU A 496 0.68 3.11 4.40
CA LEU A 496 -0.39 2.32 3.77
C LEU A 496 -0.71 2.85 2.37
N GLU A 497 -0.70 4.17 2.19
CA GLU A 497 -0.86 4.82 0.89
C GLU A 497 0.20 4.33 -0.11
N ALA A 498 1.48 4.39 0.29
CA ALA A 498 2.61 4.01 -0.55
C ALA A 498 2.61 2.52 -0.88
N ALA A 499 2.40 1.64 0.11
CA ALA A 499 2.30 0.20 -0.15
C ALA A 499 1.16 -0.12 -1.13
N THR A 500 0.02 0.56 -1.00
CA THR A 500 -1.10 0.42 -1.93
C THR A 500 -0.71 0.89 -3.34
N ALA A 501 -0.11 2.07 -3.47
CA ALA A 501 0.26 2.64 -4.77
C ALA A 501 1.28 1.76 -5.51
N LEU A 502 2.33 1.31 -4.81
CA LEU A 502 3.34 0.40 -5.36
C LEU A 502 2.71 -0.93 -5.81
N MET A 503 1.86 -1.54 -4.96
CA MET A 503 1.22 -2.82 -5.29
C MET A 503 0.22 -2.71 -6.45
N GLU A 504 -0.51 -1.61 -6.57
CA GLU A 504 -1.40 -1.39 -7.72
C GLU A 504 -0.63 -1.18 -9.01
N LYS A 505 0.44 -0.40 -8.97
CA LYS A 505 1.32 -0.17 -10.13
C LYS A 505 1.95 -1.48 -10.59
N SER A 506 2.44 -2.30 -9.64
CA SER A 506 2.94 -3.64 -9.92
C SER A 506 1.85 -4.56 -10.47
N ALA A 507 0.65 -4.58 -9.88
CA ALA A 507 -0.43 -5.42 -10.38
C ALA A 507 -0.86 -5.06 -11.81
N ALA A 508 -0.74 -3.78 -12.21
CA ALA A 508 -1.00 -3.33 -13.56
C ALA A 508 0.08 -3.77 -14.58
N SER A 509 1.30 -4.10 -14.13
CA SER A 509 2.37 -4.57 -15.00
C SER A 509 2.36 -6.08 -15.24
N PHE A 510 1.56 -6.84 -14.50
CA PHE A 510 1.41 -8.28 -14.72
C PHE A 510 0.80 -8.55 -16.11
N GLY A 511 1.58 -9.17 -16.99
CA GLY A 511 1.17 -9.48 -18.36
C GLY A 511 1.17 -8.31 -19.34
N ILE A 512 1.86 -7.21 -19.01
CA ILE A 512 1.87 -5.98 -19.79
C ILE A 512 2.43 -6.12 -21.22
N ASP A 513 3.25 -7.14 -21.47
CA ASP A 513 3.85 -7.42 -22.78
C ASP A 513 3.07 -8.47 -23.60
N GLY A 514 1.93 -8.96 -23.07
CA GLY A 514 1.04 -9.91 -23.71
C GLY A 514 1.20 -11.37 -23.27
N ALA A 515 2.23 -11.71 -22.49
CA ALA A 515 2.43 -13.04 -21.90
C ALA A 515 2.29 -12.99 -20.36
N PRO A 516 1.75 -14.02 -19.69
CA PRO A 516 1.58 -13.99 -18.24
C PRO A 516 2.92 -13.81 -17.49
N GLY A 517 2.86 -13.27 -16.27
CA GLY A 517 4.04 -12.99 -15.45
C GLY A 517 4.41 -11.50 -15.41
N PHE A 518 5.32 -11.16 -14.50
CA PHE A 518 5.91 -9.83 -14.42
C PHE A 518 7.14 -9.75 -15.31
N VAL A 519 7.24 -8.71 -16.12
CA VAL A 519 8.51 -8.35 -16.77
C VAL A 519 9.49 -7.86 -15.71
N TYR A 520 10.79 -7.98 -15.97
CA TYR A 520 11.83 -7.64 -14.99
C TYR A 520 11.90 -6.13 -14.74
N THR A 521 11.98 -5.33 -15.81
CA THR A 521 12.02 -3.86 -15.71
C THR A 521 11.11 -3.17 -16.72
N VAL A 522 10.73 -1.94 -16.37
CA VAL A 522 10.00 -1.00 -17.23
C VAL A 522 10.75 0.33 -17.34
N ASP A 523 10.58 1.02 -18.45
CA ASP A 523 11.00 2.41 -18.61
C ASP A 523 10.11 3.33 -17.76
N TRP A 524 10.49 4.60 -17.62
CA TRP A 524 9.81 5.56 -16.76
C TRP A 524 8.37 5.90 -17.21
N ASP A 525 8.00 5.55 -18.44
CA ASP A 525 6.63 5.65 -18.97
C ASP A 525 5.81 4.35 -18.82
N GLY A 526 6.40 3.31 -18.23
CA GLY A 526 5.79 1.99 -18.04
C GLY A 526 6.02 1.00 -19.18
N THR A 527 6.76 1.37 -20.23
CA THR A 527 7.07 0.46 -21.35
C THR A 527 8.00 -0.67 -20.89
N PRO A 528 7.70 -1.95 -21.18
CA PRO A 528 8.60 -3.06 -20.83
C PRO A 528 9.97 -2.95 -21.49
N VAL A 529 11.04 -3.09 -20.69
CA VAL A 529 12.44 -3.08 -21.13
C VAL A 529 13.00 -4.50 -21.06
N ALA A 530 13.36 -4.97 -19.87
CA ALA A 530 13.79 -6.34 -19.64
C ALA A 530 12.56 -7.22 -19.44
N ARG A 531 12.33 -8.16 -20.35
CA ARG A 531 11.11 -8.99 -20.43
C ARG A 531 11.30 -10.37 -19.80
N GLU A 532 12.46 -10.66 -19.27
CA GLU A 532 12.73 -11.88 -18.53
C GLU A 532 11.83 -11.96 -17.29
N ARG A 533 11.42 -13.18 -16.91
CA ARG A 533 10.63 -13.44 -15.71
C ARG A 533 11.53 -14.06 -14.68
N MET A 534 11.92 -13.26 -13.68
CA MET A 534 12.72 -13.74 -12.56
C MET A 534 11.80 -14.31 -11.48
N HIS A 535 12.10 -15.52 -10.99
CA HIS A 535 11.23 -16.22 -10.02
C HIS A 535 10.96 -15.38 -8.76
N TRP A 536 11.96 -14.65 -8.30
CA TRP A 536 11.90 -13.86 -7.07
C TRP A 536 10.84 -12.77 -7.16
N VAL A 537 10.60 -12.19 -8.35
CA VAL A 537 9.56 -11.16 -8.54
C VAL A 537 8.18 -11.73 -8.21
N ALA A 538 7.89 -12.96 -8.67
CA ALA A 538 6.64 -13.63 -8.38
C ALA A 538 6.56 -14.10 -6.92
N ALA A 539 7.66 -14.56 -6.35
CA ALA A 539 7.75 -14.94 -4.93
C ALA A 539 7.46 -13.75 -4.00
N GLU A 540 8.04 -12.58 -4.30
CA GLU A 540 7.74 -11.33 -3.59
C GLU A 540 6.28 -10.91 -3.79
N ALA A 541 5.73 -11.09 -4.99
CA ALA A 541 4.35 -10.71 -5.30
C ALA A 541 3.35 -11.44 -4.42
N VAL A 542 3.48 -12.76 -4.26
CA VAL A 542 2.57 -13.53 -3.39
C VAL A 542 2.77 -13.19 -1.91
N GLY A 543 4.00 -12.92 -1.46
CA GLY A 543 4.26 -12.45 -0.09
C GLY A 543 3.62 -11.09 0.19
N ALA A 544 3.78 -10.13 -0.72
CA ALA A 544 3.24 -8.78 -0.60
C ALA A 544 1.71 -8.76 -0.71
N ALA A 545 1.11 -9.56 -1.60
CA ALA A 545 -0.35 -9.69 -1.70
C ALA A 545 -0.95 -10.28 -0.41
N ALA A 546 -0.30 -11.28 0.19
CA ALA A 546 -0.71 -11.82 1.48
C ALA A 546 -0.69 -10.75 2.58
N ALA A 547 0.41 -9.98 2.69
CA ALA A 547 0.53 -8.88 3.65
C ALA A 547 -0.53 -7.79 3.41
N MET A 548 -0.76 -7.37 2.16
CA MET A 548 -1.80 -6.41 1.80
C MET A 548 -3.19 -6.90 2.23
N HIS A 549 -3.52 -8.17 1.95
CA HIS A 549 -4.80 -8.75 2.34
C HIS A 549 -4.99 -8.75 3.87
N GLN A 550 -3.96 -9.16 4.62
CA GLN A 550 -4.01 -9.15 6.10
C GLN A 550 -4.18 -7.73 6.66
N VAL A 551 -3.53 -6.71 6.06
CA VAL A 551 -3.58 -5.33 6.56
C VAL A 551 -4.88 -4.61 6.18
N THR A 552 -5.39 -4.79 4.97
CA THR A 552 -6.55 -4.03 4.47
C THR A 552 -7.88 -4.78 4.56
N GLY A 553 -7.86 -6.12 4.56
CA GLY A 553 -9.05 -6.95 4.40
C GLY A 553 -9.65 -6.93 2.99
N ASP A 554 -9.01 -6.25 2.03
CA ASP A 554 -9.53 -6.17 0.65
C ASP A 554 -9.35 -7.50 -0.07
N ARG A 555 -10.46 -8.00 -0.64
CA ARG A 555 -10.49 -9.27 -1.37
C ARG A 555 -9.66 -9.26 -2.65
N VAL A 556 -9.42 -8.08 -3.25
CA VAL A 556 -8.61 -7.97 -4.47
C VAL A 556 -7.21 -8.55 -4.28
N TRP A 557 -6.60 -8.39 -3.09
CA TRP A 557 -5.26 -8.90 -2.83
C TRP A 557 -5.24 -10.42 -2.65
N ALA A 558 -6.29 -11.00 -2.08
CA ALA A 558 -6.50 -12.45 -2.06
C ALA A 558 -6.66 -13.02 -3.48
N GLU A 559 -7.41 -12.33 -4.36
CA GLU A 559 -7.59 -12.75 -5.76
C GLU A 559 -6.28 -12.65 -6.56
N ARG A 560 -5.46 -11.62 -6.32
CA ARG A 560 -4.12 -11.48 -6.92
C ARG A 560 -3.15 -12.54 -6.41
N TYR A 561 -3.18 -12.83 -5.12
CA TYR A 561 -2.41 -13.91 -4.51
C TYR A 561 -2.68 -15.25 -5.21
N GLU A 562 -3.95 -15.59 -5.43
CA GLU A 562 -4.34 -16.82 -6.14
C GLU A 562 -3.87 -16.80 -7.60
N GLN A 563 -4.08 -15.69 -8.31
CA GLN A 563 -3.62 -15.52 -9.70
C GLN A 563 -2.11 -15.73 -9.84
N TRP A 564 -1.31 -15.21 -8.91
CA TRP A 564 0.14 -15.30 -8.97
C TRP A 564 0.66 -16.67 -8.52
N TRP A 565 -0.02 -17.36 -7.59
CA TRP A 565 0.29 -18.76 -7.31
C TRP A 565 -0.03 -19.69 -8.48
N GLU A 566 -1.12 -19.45 -9.22
CA GLU A 566 -1.40 -20.19 -10.47
C GLU A 566 -0.28 -19.98 -11.49
N TYR A 567 0.25 -18.76 -11.61
CA TYR A 567 1.40 -18.46 -12.46
C TYR A 567 2.66 -19.21 -12.01
N ILE A 568 3.01 -19.12 -10.71
CA ILE A 568 4.16 -19.82 -10.13
C ILE A 568 4.05 -21.33 -10.37
N SER A 569 2.90 -21.92 -10.05
CA SER A 569 2.66 -23.35 -10.21
C SER A 569 2.73 -23.81 -11.67
N THR A 570 2.38 -22.95 -12.62
CA THR A 570 2.37 -23.29 -14.04
C THR A 570 3.75 -23.18 -14.68
N TYR A 571 4.54 -22.17 -14.30
CA TYR A 571 5.74 -21.77 -15.05
C TYR A 571 7.04 -21.83 -14.26
N LEU A 572 7.00 -21.71 -12.93
CA LEU A 572 8.21 -21.56 -12.12
C LEU A 572 8.59 -22.81 -11.33
N LEU A 573 7.64 -23.63 -10.88
CA LEU A 573 7.96 -24.87 -10.18
C LEU A 573 8.64 -25.87 -11.13
N ASP A 574 9.74 -26.50 -10.70
CA ASP A 574 10.36 -27.62 -11.39
C ASP A 574 10.03 -28.94 -10.68
N PRO A 575 8.96 -29.66 -11.08
CA PRO A 575 8.60 -30.92 -10.46
C PRO A 575 9.55 -32.07 -10.81
N GLU A 576 10.43 -31.91 -11.81
CA GLU A 576 11.35 -32.96 -12.24
C GLU A 576 12.67 -32.93 -11.47
N ASN A 577 13.26 -31.73 -11.28
CA ASN A 577 14.55 -31.57 -10.59
C ASN A 577 14.44 -30.88 -9.23
N GLY A 578 13.25 -30.44 -8.82
CA GLY A 578 13.01 -29.71 -7.57
C GLY A 578 13.38 -28.23 -7.64
N SER A 579 12.93 -27.47 -6.64
CA SER A 579 13.06 -26.01 -6.56
C SER A 579 12.37 -25.28 -7.72
N TRP A 580 12.62 -23.98 -7.86
CA TRP A 580 11.98 -23.12 -8.86
C TRP A 580 12.99 -22.75 -9.96
N PHE A 581 12.54 -22.73 -11.22
CA PHE A 581 13.29 -22.14 -12.33
C PHE A 581 13.57 -20.67 -12.02
N HIS A 582 14.84 -20.28 -12.02
CA HIS A 582 15.22 -18.92 -11.60
C HIS A 582 14.89 -17.83 -12.62
N GLU A 583 14.92 -18.19 -13.90
CA GLU A 583 14.76 -17.26 -15.01
C GLU A 583 13.96 -17.92 -16.15
N LEU A 584 12.92 -17.23 -16.61
CA LEU A 584 12.23 -17.55 -17.86
C LEU A 584 12.40 -16.40 -18.86
N ASP A 585 12.32 -16.72 -20.14
CA ASP A 585 12.28 -15.72 -21.21
C ASP A 585 10.91 -15.01 -21.31
N GLY A 586 10.77 -14.12 -22.30
CA GLY A 586 9.54 -13.38 -22.53
C GLY A 586 8.31 -14.23 -22.89
N ASP A 587 8.53 -15.47 -23.32
CA ASP A 587 7.50 -16.44 -23.70
C ASP A 587 7.27 -17.50 -22.60
N ASN A 588 7.80 -17.25 -21.38
CA ASN A 588 7.79 -18.17 -20.24
C ASN A 588 8.46 -19.53 -20.52
N GLN A 589 9.52 -19.56 -21.35
CA GLN A 589 10.39 -20.72 -21.49
C GLN A 589 11.59 -20.61 -20.55
N VAL A 590 11.98 -21.73 -19.94
CA VAL A 590 13.12 -21.77 -19.02
C VAL A 590 14.41 -21.35 -19.72
N GLN A 591 15.16 -20.45 -19.09
CA GLN A 591 16.50 -20.04 -19.52
C GLN A 591 17.41 -19.80 -18.31
N GLY A 592 18.65 -19.38 -18.56
CA GLY A 592 19.62 -19.07 -17.51
C GLY A 592 20.71 -18.14 -18.04
N VAL A 593 20.29 -17.07 -18.72
CA VAL A 593 21.21 -16.09 -19.34
C VAL A 593 21.80 -15.18 -18.28
N THR A 594 20.95 -14.69 -17.38
CA THR A 594 21.32 -13.82 -16.26
C THR A 594 21.65 -14.66 -15.03
N TRP A 595 20.82 -15.66 -14.74
CA TRP A 595 20.92 -16.50 -13.55
C TRP A 595 20.87 -17.99 -13.93
N PRO A 596 22.02 -18.58 -14.34
CA PRO A 596 22.06 -20.00 -14.68
C PRO A 596 21.87 -20.89 -13.45
N GLY A 597 21.12 -21.98 -13.59
CA GLY A 597 20.87 -22.92 -12.48
C GLY A 597 19.83 -22.41 -11.49
N LYS A 598 19.96 -22.83 -10.23
CA LYS A 598 19.03 -22.51 -9.14
C LYS A 598 19.80 -22.15 -7.85
N PRO A 599 20.58 -21.06 -7.87
CA PRO A 599 21.59 -20.74 -6.85
C PRO A 599 21.10 -20.78 -5.40
N ASP A 600 19.91 -20.26 -5.13
CA ASP A 600 19.37 -20.15 -3.77
C ASP A 600 17.88 -20.48 -3.71
N VAL A 601 17.34 -20.57 -2.50
CA VAL A 601 15.91 -20.83 -2.24
C VAL A 601 15.25 -19.71 -1.44
N TYR A 602 15.92 -18.57 -1.26
CA TYR A 602 15.58 -17.53 -0.28
C TYR A 602 14.19 -16.93 -0.50
N HIS A 603 13.94 -16.39 -1.70
CA HIS A 603 12.65 -15.77 -2.00
C HIS A 603 11.54 -16.81 -2.14
N ALA A 604 11.81 -17.91 -2.85
CA ALA A 604 10.84 -19.01 -3.02
C ALA A 604 10.40 -19.61 -1.68
N PHE A 605 11.33 -19.84 -0.75
CA PHE A 605 11.02 -20.39 0.57
C PHE A 605 10.21 -19.41 1.41
N GLN A 606 10.58 -18.12 1.41
CA GLN A 606 9.79 -17.10 2.12
C GLN A 606 8.38 -16.94 1.56
N ALA A 607 8.18 -17.10 0.24
CA ALA A 607 6.84 -17.11 -0.36
C ALA A 607 5.93 -18.20 0.21
N THR A 608 6.49 -19.32 0.69
CA THR A 608 5.73 -20.39 1.37
C THR A 608 5.42 -20.09 2.85
N LEU A 609 6.16 -19.17 3.47
CA LEU A 609 6.06 -18.87 4.91
C LEU A 609 5.29 -17.58 5.20
N ILE A 610 5.55 -16.49 4.47
CA ILE A 610 4.94 -15.17 4.71
C ILE A 610 3.41 -15.26 4.81
N PRO A 611 2.67 -15.98 3.92
CA PRO A 611 1.22 -16.04 3.99
C PRO A 611 0.66 -16.80 5.22
N ARG A 612 1.53 -17.51 5.95
CA ARG A 612 1.19 -18.34 7.11
C ARG A 612 1.55 -17.67 8.44
N LEU A 613 2.12 -16.47 8.39
CA LEU A 613 2.60 -15.72 9.55
C LEU A 613 1.88 -14.36 9.63
N PRO A 614 1.80 -13.75 10.83
CA PRO A 614 1.35 -12.37 10.95
C PRO A 614 2.34 -11.40 10.29
N VAL A 615 1.87 -10.20 9.96
CA VAL A 615 2.72 -9.12 9.42
C VAL A 615 3.79 -8.64 10.41
N THR A 616 3.58 -8.78 11.71
CA THR A 616 4.60 -8.48 12.73
C THR A 616 4.49 -9.48 13.90
N PRO A 617 5.61 -9.94 14.48
CA PRO A 617 7.01 -9.67 14.10
C PRO A 617 7.39 -10.33 12.76
N THR A 618 8.59 -10.05 12.26
CA THR A 618 9.14 -10.63 11.02
C THR A 618 9.44 -12.13 11.16
N LEU A 619 9.60 -12.82 10.01
CA LEU A 619 9.66 -14.29 9.86
C LEU A 619 10.32 -15.06 11.01
N ALA A 620 11.60 -14.80 11.29
CA ALA A 620 12.35 -15.59 12.27
C ALA A 620 11.81 -15.41 13.70
N ALA A 621 11.45 -14.18 14.07
CA ALA A 621 10.87 -13.90 15.38
C ALA A 621 9.43 -14.46 15.48
N ALA A 622 8.65 -14.39 14.40
CA ALA A 622 7.32 -14.97 14.38
C ALA A 622 7.34 -16.50 14.55
N LEU A 623 8.30 -17.19 13.92
CA LEU A 623 8.49 -18.62 14.13
C LEU A 623 9.01 -18.95 15.53
N ARG A 624 9.96 -18.17 16.08
CA ARG A 624 10.43 -18.30 17.47
C ARG A 624 9.27 -18.20 18.47
N ASP A 625 8.30 -17.35 18.18
CA ASP A 625 7.15 -17.06 19.04
C ASP A 625 5.93 -17.97 18.76
N ASP A 626 6.09 -19.03 17.94
CA ASP A 626 5.08 -20.04 17.62
C ASP A 626 3.81 -19.45 16.95
N LEU A 627 3.99 -18.49 16.04
CA LEU A 627 2.90 -17.76 15.37
C LEU A 627 2.50 -18.31 13.99
N LEU A 628 3.08 -19.45 13.58
CA LEU A 628 2.73 -20.11 12.33
C LEU A 628 1.28 -20.62 12.38
N ASP A 629 0.48 -20.22 11.40
CA ASP A 629 -0.93 -20.61 11.26
C ASP A 629 -1.83 -20.27 12.47
N HIS A 630 -1.42 -19.31 13.32
CA HIS A 630 -2.11 -18.97 14.57
C HIS A 630 -3.58 -18.53 14.38
N ASP A 631 -3.90 -17.93 13.24
CA ASP A 631 -5.23 -17.45 12.86
C ASP A 631 -6.21 -18.55 12.42
N LEU A 632 -5.72 -19.77 12.12
CA LEU A 632 -6.56 -20.94 11.87
C LEU A 632 -7.03 -21.62 13.17
N HIS A 633 -6.42 -21.28 14.30
CA HIS A 633 -6.69 -21.90 15.60
C HIS A 633 -7.51 -20.99 16.54
N SER A 634 -7.80 -19.75 16.12
CA SER A 634 -8.56 -18.74 16.87
C SER A 634 -10.07 -18.81 16.73
#